data_AF-A0A3C7W1Q6-F1
#
_entry.id   AF-A0A3C7W1Q6-F1
#
_cell.length_a   1.000
_cell.length_b   1.000
_cell.length_c   1.000
_cell.angle_alpha   90.00
_cell.angle_beta   90.00
_cell.angle_gamma   90.00
#
_symmetry.space_group_name_H-M   'P 1'
#
loop_
_entity.id
_entity.type
_entity.pdbx_description
1 polymer ?
#
loop_
_entity_poly.entity_id
_entity_poly.type
_entity_poly.pdbx_seq_one_letter_code
_entity_poly.pdbx_strand_id
1 'polypeptide(L)'
;MTARDFDLVLWGATGFTGRLVAEHLTAHYGHGGRLRWALGGRNRDKLETLAAELSDDSGTPALLTGDSDDDASMASLAGRAKVVCSTVGPYARHGTPLVAACADAGTDYCDLTGEVPWVAMTIARFGERAAETGARIVHSCGFDSIPSDLGTWFVQREMLTRHGVAGRRVRGRVGRSRGGASGGTVASLLGVMEDAGRDRSVRKLLADPYSLNPLGAPRGPDRNDSLRPLYDPVFEQWTGPFVMAAINTRVVRRSNALLDFPWGEDFAYDERQLCRSRAQATLLAG
;
A
#
# COMPACT_ATOMS: atom_id res chain seq x y z
N MET A 1 -8.94 -26.13 -13.20
CA MET A 1 -8.05 -25.24 -12.42
C MET A 1 -6.82 -26.04 -12.06
N THR A 2 -5.64 -25.64 -12.53
CA THR A 2 -4.37 -26.23 -12.09
C THR A 2 -4.22 -25.98 -10.59
N ALA A 3 -3.81 -26.99 -9.83
CA ALA A 3 -3.58 -26.84 -8.40
C ALA A 3 -2.41 -25.87 -8.19
N ARG A 4 -2.61 -24.83 -7.34
CA ARG A 4 -1.55 -23.88 -6.96
C ARG A 4 -0.67 -24.49 -5.87
N ASP A 5 0.64 -24.39 -6.05
CA ASP A 5 1.66 -24.91 -5.12
C ASP A 5 1.60 -24.19 -3.77
N PHE A 6 1.42 -22.87 -3.81
CA PHE A 6 1.49 -21.99 -2.65
C PHE A 6 0.17 -21.26 -2.42
N ASP A 7 -0.21 -21.15 -1.16
CA ASP A 7 -1.27 -20.25 -0.73
C ASP A 7 -0.76 -18.80 -0.70
N LEU A 8 0.52 -18.59 -0.37
CA LEU A 8 1.17 -17.27 -0.35
C LEU A 8 2.60 -17.33 -0.90
N VAL A 9 2.97 -16.39 -1.77
CA VAL A 9 4.38 -16.11 -2.10
C VAL A 9 4.75 -14.73 -1.58
N LEU A 10 5.78 -14.65 -0.75
CA LEU A 10 6.37 -13.38 -0.30
C LEU A 10 7.45 -12.95 -1.29
N TRP A 11 7.11 -12.09 -2.24
CA TRP A 11 8.05 -11.59 -3.25
C TRP A 11 8.85 -10.40 -2.74
N GLY A 12 10.18 -10.51 -2.72
CA GLY A 12 11.08 -9.52 -2.11
C GLY A 12 11.52 -9.88 -0.69
N ALA A 13 11.49 -11.16 -0.33
CA ALA A 13 11.72 -11.66 1.02
C ALA A 13 13.06 -11.21 1.65
N THR A 14 14.10 -10.99 0.84
CA THR A 14 15.43 -10.59 1.33
C THR A 14 15.58 -9.08 1.58
N GLY A 15 14.54 -8.29 1.29
CA GLY A 15 14.50 -6.86 1.59
C GLY A 15 14.21 -6.59 3.08
N PHE A 16 14.33 -5.33 3.52
CA PHE A 16 14.09 -4.97 4.93
C PHE A 16 12.69 -5.39 5.41
N THR A 17 11.63 -4.92 4.72
CA THR A 17 10.24 -5.29 5.06
C THR A 17 9.97 -6.77 4.79
N GLY A 18 10.54 -7.33 3.72
CA GLY A 18 10.42 -8.74 3.38
C GLY A 18 10.89 -9.66 4.52
N ARG A 19 12.04 -9.35 5.15
CA ARG A 19 12.53 -10.13 6.29
C ARG A 19 11.57 -10.08 7.48
N LEU A 20 11.03 -8.92 7.81
CA LEU A 20 10.04 -8.77 8.89
C LEU A 20 8.76 -9.58 8.62
N VAL A 21 8.29 -9.61 7.37
CA VAL A 21 7.12 -10.42 6.99
C VAL A 21 7.46 -11.92 7.05
N ALA A 22 8.65 -12.32 6.60
CA ALA A 22 9.10 -13.71 6.66
C ALA A 22 9.23 -14.23 8.11
N GLU A 23 9.79 -13.40 9.00
CA GLU A 23 9.86 -13.68 10.44
C GLU A 23 8.45 -13.84 11.04
N HIS A 24 7.52 -12.94 10.69
CA HIS A 24 6.13 -13.05 11.12
C HIS A 24 5.46 -14.33 10.62
N LEU A 25 5.62 -14.68 9.34
CA LEU A 25 5.05 -15.89 8.76
C LEU A 25 5.59 -17.15 9.44
N THR A 26 6.90 -17.18 9.71
CA THR A 26 7.55 -18.26 10.44
C THR A 26 6.95 -18.42 11.83
N ALA A 27 6.96 -17.34 12.63
CA ALA A 27 6.52 -17.37 14.02
C ALA A 27 5.03 -17.75 14.19
N HIS A 28 4.18 -17.46 13.20
CA HIS A 28 2.73 -17.68 13.32
C HIS A 28 2.20 -18.89 12.53
N TYR A 29 2.89 -19.33 11.49
CA TYR A 29 2.40 -20.39 10.59
C TYR A 29 3.37 -21.55 10.38
N GLY A 30 4.66 -21.38 10.69
CA GLY A 30 5.71 -22.37 10.40
C GLY A 30 5.84 -22.68 8.91
N HIS A 31 6.52 -23.78 8.57
CA HIS A 31 6.92 -24.11 7.19
C HIS A 31 6.23 -25.35 6.59
N GLY A 32 5.65 -26.21 7.43
CA GLY A 32 4.90 -27.42 7.02
C GLY A 32 3.43 -27.42 7.48
N GLY A 33 2.93 -26.27 7.92
CA GLY A 33 1.63 -26.12 8.57
C GLY A 33 0.45 -25.91 7.61
N ARG A 34 -0.60 -25.26 8.12
CA ARG A 34 -1.84 -24.99 7.38
C ARG A 34 -1.66 -24.03 6.21
N LEU A 35 -0.63 -23.18 6.25
CA LEU A 35 -0.33 -22.20 5.21
C LEU A 35 0.89 -22.68 4.42
N ARG A 36 0.70 -23.00 3.12
CA ARG A 36 1.82 -23.32 2.24
C ARG A 36 2.36 -22.03 1.66
N TRP A 37 3.54 -21.59 2.09
CA TRP A 37 4.11 -20.33 1.64
C TRP A 37 5.58 -20.47 1.20
N ALA A 38 6.05 -19.52 0.40
CA ALA A 38 7.42 -19.49 -0.11
C ALA A 38 8.05 -18.10 -0.01
N LEU A 39 9.37 -18.09 0.23
CA LEU A 39 10.24 -16.92 0.08
C LEU A 39 10.55 -16.72 -1.40
N GLY A 40 10.10 -15.58 -1.93
CA GLY A 40 10.28 -15.18 -3.32
C GLY A 40 11.36 -14.10 -3.48
N GLY A 41 12.24 -14.24 -4.47
CA GLY A 41 13.19 -13.20 -4.83
C GLY A 41 14.10 -13.54 -6.01
N ARG A 42 14.95 -12.59 -6.42
CA ARG A 42 15.86 -12.77 -7.57
C ARG A 42 17.17 -13.47 -7.27
N ASN A 43 17.67 -13.32 -6.03
CA ASN A 43 18.97 -13.87 -5.64
C ASN A 43 18.78 -15.13 -4.80
N ARG A 44 19.12 -16.29 -5.41
CA ARG A 44 18.94 -17.60 -4.77
C ARG A 44 19.76 -17.74 -3.49
N ASP A 45 21.04 -17.35 -3.50
CA ASP A 45 21.93 -17.49 -2.34
C ASP A 45 21.41 -16.71 -1.12
N LYS A 46 20.90 -15.48 -1.34
CA LYS A 46 20.28 -14.68 -0.28
C LYS A 46 18.99 -15.29 0.27
N LEU A 47 18.20 -15.94 -0.59
CA LEU A 47 16.99 -16.66 -0.17
C LEU A 47 17.36 -17.90 0.64
N GLU A 48 18.36 -18.67 0.21
CA GLU A 48 18.85 -19.85 0.94
C GLU A 48 19.42 -19.46 2.31
N THR A 49 20.17 -18.35 2.37
CA THR A 49 20.67 -17.79 3.64
C THR A 49 19.51 -17.44 4.57
N LEU A 50 18.50 -16.70 4.08
CA LEU A 50 17.34 -16.34 4.88
C LEU A 50 16.51 -17.57 5.30
N ALA A 51 16.35 -18.55 4.42
CA ALA A 51 15.63 -19.78 4.75
C ALA A 51 16.33 -20.59 5.84
N ALA A 52 17.67 -20.64 5.82
CA ALA A 52 18.44 -21.27 6.88
C ALA A 52 18.28 -20.52 8.22
N GLU A 53 18.31 -19.18 8.20
CA GLU A 53 18.07 -18.35 9.39
C GLU A 53 16.67 -18.55 9.99
N LEU A 54 15.66 -18.79 9.15
CA LEU A 54 14.27 -18.96 9.55
C LEU A 54 13.86 -20.42 9.79
N SER A 55 14.78 -21.38 9.59
CA SER A 55 14.46 -22.79 9.80
C SER A 55 14.27 -23.09 11.28
N ASP A 56 13.22 -23.85 11.60
CA ASP A 56 12.87 -24.26 12.95
C ASP A 56 12.30 -25.70 12.96
N ASP A 57 11.73 -26.13 14.08
CA ASP A 57 11.14 -27.47 14.21
C ASP A 57 10.00 -27.76 13.21
N SER A 58 9.42 -26.72 12.58
CA SER A 58 8.41 -26.84 11.55
C SER A 58 8.97 -27.00 10.14
N GLY A 59 10.30 -26.91 9.96
CA GLY A 59 11.02 -27.16 8.72
C GLY A 59 11.80 -25.95 8.21
N THR A 60 11.98 -25.89 6.89
CA THR A 60 12.66 -24.80 6.18
C THR A 60 11.68 -24.17 5.20
N PRO A 61 11.61 -22.82 5.09
CA PRO A 61 10.74 -22.17 4.12
C PRO A 61 11.01 -22.64 2.68
N ALA A 62 9.95 -22.84 1.90
CA ALA A 62 10.09 -23.09 0.48
C ALA A 62 10.66 -21.86 -0.24
N LEU A 63 11.38 -22.09 -1.34
CA LEU A 63 12.00 -21.02 -2.13
C LEU A 63 11.39 -20.92 -3.52
N LEU A 64 11.19 -19.69 -3.99
CA LEU A 64 10.77 -19.40 -5.34
C LEU A 64 11.62 -18.29 -5.96
N THR A 65 12.54 -18.68 -6.83
CA THR A 65 13.38 -17.73 -7.57
C THR A 65 12.69 -17.25 -8.84
N GLY A 66 12.82 -15.98 -9.16
CA GLY A 66 12.36 -15.41 -10.43
C GLY A 66 13.10 -14.13 -10.77
N ASP A 67 12.79 -13.52 -11.91
CA ASP A 67 13.30 -12.21 -12.31
C ASP A 67 12.13 -11.25 -12.54
N SER A 68 12.13 -10.11 -11.87
CA SER A 68 11.08 -9.10 -12.01
C SER A 68 11.05 -8.46 -13.40
N ASP A 69 12.17 -8.57 -14.12
CA ASP A 69 12.35 -7.97 -15.44
C ASP A 69 12.08 -8.99 -16.57
N ASP A 70 11.63 -10.22 -16.22
CA ASP A 70 11.22 -11.29 -17.15
C ASP A 70 9.73 -11.65 -16.97
N ASP A 71 8.93 -11.34 -17.98
CA ASP A 71 7.49 -11.61 -17.99
C ASP A 71 7.15 -13.10 -17.83
N ALA A 72 7.95 -14.01 -18.42
CA ALA A 72 7.72 -15.44 -18.30
C ALA A 72 8.00 -15.92 -16.86
N SER A 73 8.99 -15.31 -16.21
CA SER A 73 9.29 -15.56 -14.79
C SER A 73 8.14 -15.11 -13.89
N MET A 74 7.61 -13.90 -14.11
CA MET A 74 6.47 -13.38 -13.34
C MET A 74 5.18 -14.15 -13.59
N ALA A 75 4.91 -14.58 -14.83
CA ALA A 75 3.79 -15.44 -15.16
C ALA A 75 3.87 -16.79 -14.44
N SER A 76 5.05 -17.42 -14.43
CA SER A 76 5.30 -18.66 -13.69
C SER A 76 5.09 -18.48 -12.19
N LEU A 77 5.63 -17.40 -11.61
CA LEU A 77 5.44 -17.08 -10.19
C LEU A 77 3.96 -16.89 -9.84
N ALA A 78 3.27 -16.03 -10.60
CA ALA A 78 1.85 -15.76 -10.38
C ALA A 78 1.03 -17.05 -10.50
N GLY A 79 1.33 -17.90 -11.49
CA GLY A 79 0.68 -19.19 -11.75
C GLY A 79 0.81 -20.21 -10.61
N ARG A 80 1.78 -20.07 -9.72
CA ARG A 80 2.04 -21.02 -8.62
C ARG A 80 1.46 -20.59 -7.27
N ALA A 81 1.01 -19.33 -7.16
CA ALA A 81 0.47 -18.77 -5.92
C ALA A 81 -1.05 -18.56 -5.98
N LYS A 82 -1.72 -18.60 -4.82
CA LYS A 82 -3.07 -18.02 -4.66
C LYS A 82 -2.99 -16.52 -4.37
N VAL A 83 -2.03 -16.11 -3.55
CA VAL A 83 -1.75 -14.71 -3.21
C VAL A 83 -0.25 -14.42 -3.38
N VAL A 84 0.09 -13.27 -3.95
CA VAL A 84 1.45 -12.73 -3.95
C VAL A 84 1.50 -11.47 -3.08
N CYS A 85 2.32 -11.48 -2.04
CA CYS A 85 2.63 -10.31 -1.23
C CYS A 85 3.98 -9.76 -1.67
N SER A 86 4.00 -8.58 -2.28
CA SER A 86 5.22 -7.95 -2.77
C SER A 86 5.75 -6.89 -1.81
N THR A 87 7.05 -6.94 -1.57
CA THR A 87 7.81 -5.91 -0.86
C THR A 87 8.93 -5.32 -1.74
N VAL A 88 8.78 -5.38 -3.07
CA VAL A 88 9.81 -4.99 -4.05
C VAL A 88 9.52 -3.58 -4.58
N GLY A 89 10.08 -2.58 -3.91
CA GLY A 89 10.11 -1.20 -4.40
C GLY A 89 11.47 -0.82 -5.03
N PRO A 90 11.54 0.24 -5.87
CA PRO A 90 10.43 1.07 -6.35
C PRO A 90 9.48 0.32 -7.30
N TYR A 91 8.18 0.40 -7.04
CA TYR A 91 7.14 -0.39 -7.71
C TYR A 91 6.90 0.08 -9.15
N ALA A 92 7.04 1.37 -9.44
CA ALA A 92 7.01 1.88 -10.81
C ALA A 92 8.03 1.22 -11.72
N ARG A 93 9.17 0.78 -11.15
CA ARG A 93 10.26 0.14 -11.90
C ARG A 93 10.12 -1.38 -11.96
N HIS A 94 9.75 -2.02 -10.85
CA HIS A 94 9.83 -3.48 -10.72
C HIS A 94 8.49 -4.18 -10.50
N GLY A 95 7.42 -3.45 -10.21
CA GLY A 95 6.13 -4.03 -9.80
C GLY A 95 5.19 -4.34 -10.97
N THR A 96 5.27 -3.58 -12.07
CA THR A 96 4.30 -3.67 -13.17
C THR A 96 4.17 -5.06 -13.79
N PRO A 97 5.27 -5.77 -14.14
CA PRO A 97 5.18 -7.11 -14.73
C PRO A 97 4.48 -8.11 -13.81
N LEU A 98 4.75 -8.05 -12.50
CA LEU A 98 4.13 -8.93 -11.52
C LEU A 98 2.64 -8.65 -11.35
N VAL A 99 2.22 -7.37 -11.33
CA VAL A 99 0.80 -7.00 -11.26
C VAL A 99 0.05 -7.49 -12.50
N ALA A 100 0.63 -7.32 -13.69
CA ALA A 100 0.05 -7.82 -14.94
C ALA A 100 -0.11 -9.35 -14.91
N ALA A 101 0.95 -10.08 -14.54
CA ALA A 101 0.92 -11.53 -14.40
C ALA A 101 -0.13 -12.01 -13.39
N CYS A 102 -0.30 -11.31 -12.26
CA CYS A 102 -1.33 -11.64 -11.27
C CYS A 102 -2.74 -11.40 -11.81
N ALA A 103 -2.97 -10.26 -12.49
CA ALA A 103 -4.24 -9.95 -13.13
C ALA A 103 -4.63 -11.00 -14.17
N ASP A 104 -3.68 -11.43 -15.02
CA ASP A 104 -3.94 -12.45 -16.04
C ASP A 104 -4.16 -13.84 -15.48
N ALA A 105 -3.44 -14.21 -14.43
CA ALA A 105 -3.53 -15.53 -13.81
C ALA A 105 -4.73 -15.68 -12.86
N GLY A 106 -5.46 -14.62 -12.53
CA GLY A 106 -6.48 -14.67 -11.47
C GLY A 106 -5.86 -14.85 -10.07
N THR A 107 -4.62 -14.37 -9.88
CA THR A 107 -3.88 -14.47 -8.62
C THR A 107 -4.07 -13.18 -7.82
N ASP A 108 -4.39 -13.29 -6.53
CA ASP A 108 -4.52 -12.13 -5.68
C ASP A 108 -3.14 -11.50 -5.41
N TYR A 109 -3.09 -10.17 -5.30
CA TYR A 109 -1.87 -9.40 -5.13
C TYR A 109 -2.02 -8.34 -4.04
N CYS A 110 -1.00 -8.18 -3.20
CA CYS A 110 -0.87 -7.00 -2.35
C CYS A 110 0.56 -6.47 -2.26
N ASP A 111 0.70 -5.18 -1.97
CA ASP A 111 1.98 -4.52 -1.74
C ASP A 111 1.90 -3.43 -0.67
N LEU A 112 3.01 -2.73 -0.40
CA LEU A 112 3.06 -1.57 0.48
C LEU A 112 3.46 -0.27 -0.23
N THR A 113 3.08 -0.11 -1.50
CA THR A 113 3.51 1.05 -2.32
C THR A 113 2.96 2.38 -1.78
N GLY A 114 3.75 3.43 -1.93
CA GLY A 114 3.32 4.83 -1.78
C GLY A 114 3.25 5.59 -3.12
N GLU A 115 3.40 4.89 -4.25
CA GLU A 115 3.59 5.52 -5.56
C GLU A 115 2.24 5.76 -6.26
N VAL A 116 1.51 6.80 -5.84
CA VAL A 116 0.18 7.16 -6.37
C VAL A 116 0.09 7.13 -7.91
N PRO A 117 1.06 7.69 -8.68
CA PRO A 117 0.99 7.62 -10.14
C PRO A 117 1.05 6.20 -10.69
N TRP A 118 1.86 5.34 -10.07
CA TRP A 118 1.94 3.93 -10.44
C TRP A 118 0.65 3.20 -10.10
N VAL A 119 0.08 3.43 -8.91
CA VAL A 119 -1.23 2.87 -8.51
C VAL A 119 -2.34 3.29 -9.48
N ALA A 120 -2.38 4.56 -9.89
CA ALA A 120 -3.36 5.02 -10.88
C ALA A 120 -3.18 4.29 -12.23
N MET A 121 -1.94 4.08 -12.65
CA MET A 121 -1.61 3.35 -13.88
C MET A 121 -2.00 1.87 -13.78
N THR A 122 -1.72 1.19 -12.66
CA THR A 122 -2.08 -0.23 -12.49
C THR A 122 -3.59 -0.43 -12.48
N ILE A 123 -4.34 0.44 -11.80
CA ILE A 123 -5.81 0.44 -11.81
C ILE A 123 -6.32 0.59 -13.24
N ALA A 124 -5.81 1.58 -13.98
CA ALA A 124 -6.28 1.86 -15.34
C ALA A 124 -5.93 0.76 -16.34
N ARG A 125 -4.77 0.10 -16.20
CA ARG A 125 -4.31 -0.92 -17.16
C ARG A 125 -4.81 -2.33 -16.84
N PHE A 126 -4.93 -2.67 -15.57
CA PHE A 126 -5.14 -4.06 -15.14
C PHE A 126 -6.43 -4.26 -14.35
N GLY A 127 -7.16 -3.20 -14.00
CA GLY A 127 -8.37 -3.27 -13.19
C GLY A 127 -9.48 -4.12 -13.82
N GLU A 128 -9.78 -3.88 -15.11
CA GLU A 128 -10.78 -4.68 -15.84
C GLU A 128 -10.35 -6.14 -15.94
N ARG A 129 -9.09 -6.39 -16.30
CA ARG A 129 -8.56 -7.75 -16.42
C ARG A 129 -8.61 -8.52 -15.10
N ALA A 130 -8.24 -7.88 -14.00
CA ALA A 130 -8.32 -8.48 -12.67
C ALA A 130 -9.77 -8.81 -12.28
N ALA A 131 -10.74 -7.95 -12.64
CA ALA A 131 -12.16 -8.22 -12.42
C ALA A 131 -12.66 -9.42 -13.23
N GLU A 132 -12.25 -9.55 -14.50
CA GLU A 132 -12.61 -10.68 -15.36
C GLU A 132 -12.08 -12.03 -14.84
N THR A 133 -10.85 -12.05 -14.33
CA THR A 133 -10.20 -13.27 -13.84
C THR A 133 -10.52 -13.59 -12.38
N GLY A 134 -11.08 -12.62 -11.65
CA GLY A 134 -11.39 -12.71 -10.22
C GLY A 134 -10.20 -12.40 -9.30
N ALA A 135 -9.08 -11.90 -9.84
CA ALA A 135 -7.95 -11.44 -9.05
C ALA A 135 -8.31 -10.17 -8.25
N ARG A 136 -7.85 -10.11 -7.00
CA ARG A 136 -7.90 -8.92 -6.15
C ARG A 136 -6.52 -8.28 -6.07
N ILE A 137 -6.40 -7.03 -6.50
CA ILE A 137 -5.16 -6.26 -6.47
C ILE A 137 -5.32 -5.14 -5.44
N VAL A 138 -4.57 -5.21 -4.34
CA VAL A 138 -4.68 -4.28 -3.21
C VAL A 138 -3.33 -3.61 -2.95
N HIS A 139 -3.26 -2.32 -3.28
CA HIS A 139 -2.07 -1.50 -3.06
C HIS A 139 -2.04 -0.88 -1.67
N SER A 140 -0.86 -0.46 -1.22
CA SER A 140 -0.68 0.32 0.02
C SER A 140 -1.08 -0.43 1.31
N CYS A 141 -0.92 -1.74 1.35
CA CYS A 141 -1.10 -2.61 2.52
C CYS A 141 0.09 -2.53 3.51
N GLY A 142 0.61 -1.33 3.75
CA GLY A 142 1.67 -1.07 4.71
C GLY A 142 1.18 -0.30 5.94
N PHE A 143 2.00 -0.24 6.98
CA PHE A 143 1.74 0.58 8.17
C PHE A 143 1.50 2.06 7.83
N ASP A 144 2.03 2.55 6.73
CA ASP A 144 1.87 3.95 6.35
C ASP A 144 0.42 4.29 5.96
N SER A 145 -0.35 3.35 5.39
CA SER A 145 -1.71 3.62 4.89
C SER A 145 -2.81 2.84 5.59
N ILE A 146 -2.53 1.64 6.11
CA ILE A 146 -3.53 0.80 6.81
C ILE A 146 -4.20 1.54 8.00
N PRO A 147 -3.46 2.21 8.90
CA PRO A 147 -4.07 2.93 10.02
C PRO A 147 -4.99 4.07 9.56
N SER A 148 -4.65 4.73 8.46
CA SER A 148 -5.45 5.79 7.84
C SER A 148 -6.78 5.25 7.30
N ASP A 149 -6.71 4.16 6.53
CA ASP A 149 -7.87 3.55 5.86
C ASP A 149 -8.79 2.78 6.82
N LEU A 150 -8.24 1.76 7.51
CA LEU A 150 -9.02 0.95 8.45
C LEU A 150 -9.42 1.75 9.69
N GLY A 151 -8.64 2.75 10.10
CA GLY A 151 -9.01 3.67 11.18
C GLY A 151 -10.22 4.54 10.80
N THR A 152 -10.26 5.03 9.56
CA THR A 152 -11.43 5.76 9.05
C THR A 152 -12.64 4.85 8.98
N TRP A 153 -12.49 3.64 8.43
CA TRP A 153 -13.57 2.65 8.38
C TRP A 153 -14.11 2.32 9.77
N PHE A 154 -13.23 2.11 10.75
CA PHE A 154 -13.62 1.85 12.13
C PHE A 154 -14.43 3.01 12.73
N VAL A 155 -13.92 4.24 12.63
CA VAL A 155 -14.62 5.42 13.16
C VAL A 155 -15.98 5.62 12.50
N GLN A 156 -16.07 5.42 11.18
CA GLN A 156 -17.34 5.53 10.47
C GLN A 156 -18.34 4.45 10.88
N ARG A 157 -17.89 3.21 11.08
CA ARG A 157 -18.72 2.12 11.59
C ARG A 157 -19.24 2.40 12.99
N GLU A 158 -18.41 2.95 13.88
CA GLU A 158 -18.83 3.35 15.22
C GLU A 158 -19.83 4.52 15.18
N MET A 159 -19.62 5.50 14.30
CA MET A 159 -20.55 6.62 14.09
C MET A 159 -21.93 6.12 13.64
N LEU A 160 -21.98 5.23 12.65
CA LEU A 160 -23.22 4.62 12.19
C LEU A 160 -23.90 3.80 13.28
N THR A 161 -23.13 2.98 14.01
CA THR A 161 -23.67 2.10 15.06
C THR A 161 -24.23 2.89 16.25
N ARG A 162 -23.55 3.96 16.68
CA ARG A 162 -23.90 4.72 17.89
C ARG A 162 -24.84 5.88 17.63
N HIS A 163 -24.79 6.47 16.43
CA HIS A 163 -25.48 7.71 16.11
C HIS A 163 -26.38 7.61 14.86
N GLY A 164 -26.38 6.48 14.15
CA GLY A 164 -27.20 6.28 12.95
C GLY A 164 -26.78 7.11 11.74
N VAL A 165 -25.63 7.80 11.81
CA VAL A 165 -25.13 8.69 10.75
C VAL A 165 -23.63 8.50 10.57
N ALA A 166 -23.15 8.62 9.32
CA ALA A 166 -21.73 8.71 9.04
C ALA A 166 -21.19 10.10 9.39
N GLY A 167 -19.92 10.18 9.77
CA GLY A 167 -19.22 11.44 9.94
C GLY A 167 -18.92 12.08 8.58
N ARG A 168 -19.35 13.33 8.37
CA ARG A 168 -19.02 14.09 7.15
C ARG A 168 -17.53 14.38 6.99
N ARG A 169 -16.77 14.37 8.09
CA ARG A 169 -15.32 14.60 8.07
C ARG A 169 -14.60 13.77 9.12
N VAL A 170 -13.54 13.09 8.70
CA VAL A 170 -12.59 12.40 9.59
C VAL A 170 -11.23 13.09 9.49
N ARG A 171 -10.60 13.32 10.65
CA ARG A 171 -9.28 13.97 10.77
C ARG A 171 -8.26 12.95 11.28
N GLY A 172 -7.39 12.48 10.40
CA GLY A 172 -6.23 11.67 10.78
C GLY A 172 -5.16 12.56 11.42
N ARG A 173 -4.75 12.25 12.64
CA ARG A 173 -3.68 12.98 13.34
C ARG A 173 -2.58 12.02 13.77
N VAL A 174 -1.45 12.12 13.08
CA VAL A 174 -0.29 11.28 13.37
C VAL A 174 0.39 11.84 14.60
N GLY A 175 0.45 11.01 15.65
CA GLY A 175 1.12 11.33 16.90
C GLY A 175 2.64 11.22 16.79
N ARG A 176 3.29 10.92 17.92
CA ARG A 176 4.74 10.69 17.92
C ARG A 176 5.05 9.36 17.24
N SER A 177 5.79 9.41 16.15
CA SER A 177 6.43 8.23 15.55
C SER A 177 7.90 8.15 15.95
N ARG A 178 8.44 6.93 16.02
CA ARG A 178 9.87 6.64 16.12
C ARG A 178 10.24 5.75 14.94
N GLY A 179 11.28 6.13 14.20
CA GLY A 179 11.71 5.44 12.99
C GLY A 179 12.01 6.42 11.85
N GLY A 180 12.72 5.96 10.82
CA GLY A 180 12.99 6.70 9.60
C GLY A 180 12.39 6.00 8.38
N ALA A 181 12.38 6.67 7.23
CA ALA A 181 11.99 6.05 5.97
C ALA A 181 12.98 4.94 5.58
N SER A 182 12.48 3.80 5.10
CA SER A 182 13.35 2.77 4.54
C SER A 182 14.05 3.28 3.27
N GLY A 183 15.19 2.70 2.91
CA GLY A 183 15.89 3.05 1.66
C GLY A 183 14.98 2.88 0.42
N GLY A 184 14.11 1.85 0.43
CA GLY A 184 13.11 1.64 -0.61
C GLY A 184 12.06 2.75 -0.67
N THR A 185 11.59 3.22 0.50
CA THR A 185 10.65 4.35 0.59
C THR A 185 11.27 5.64 0.02
N VAL A 186 12.53 5.92 0.38
CA VAL A 186 13.25 7.11 -0.14
C VAL A 186 13.42 7.02 -1.66
N ALA A 187 13.85 5.86 -2.18
CA ALA A 187 13.99 5.65 -3.62
C ALA A 187 12.66 5.80 -4.37
N SER A 188 11.56 5.32 -3.79
CA SER A 188 10.21 5.44 -4.36
C SER A 188 9.77 6.91 -4.43
N LEU A 189 9.97 7.67 -3.36
CA LEU A 189 9.66 9.10 -3.33
C LEU A 189 10.47 9.89 -4.37
N LEU A 190 11.77 9.61 -4.49
CA LEU A 190 12.63 10.24 -5.49
C LEU A 190 12.19 9.91 -6.92
N GLY A 191 11.81 8.66 -7.19
CA GLY A 191 11.26 8.25 -8.49
C GLY A 191 9.99 9.02 -8.86
N VAL A 192 9.04 9.13 -7.92
CA VAL A 192 7.81 9.91 -8.14
C VAL A 192 8.10 11.38 -8.43
N MET A 193 9.07 11.98 -7.74
CA MET A 193 9.48 13.37 -7.99
C MET A 193 10.13 13.55 -9.36
N GLU A 194 10.99 12.62 -9.77
CA GLU A 194 11.65 12.61 -11.08
C GLU A 194 10.61 12.52 -12.20
N ASP A 195 9.64 11.60 -12.07
CA ASP A 195 8.55 11.42 -13.04
C ASP A 195 7.65 12.66 -13.11
N ALA A 196 7.32 13.27 -11.97
CA ALA A 196 6.57 14.52 -11.93
C ALA A 196 7.31 15.69 -12.60
N GLY A 197 8.65 15.72 -12.51
CA GLY A 197 9.47 16.70 -13.21
C GLY A 197 9.40 16.57 -14.74
N ARG A 198 9.26 15.33 -15.24
CA ARG A 198 9.25 15.01 -16.67
C ARG A 198 7.86 15.01 -17.29
N ASP A 199 6.84 14.58 -16.55
CA ASP A 199 5.49 14.36 -17.07
C ASP A 199 4.44 15.25 -16.37
N ARG A 200 3.73 16.05 -17.17
CA ARG A 200 2.61 16.89 -16.71
C ARG A 200 1.42 16.07 -16.23
N SER A 201 1.19 14.88 -16.79
CA SER A 201 0.09 13.98 -16.41
C SER A 201 0.29 13.48 -14.97
N VAL A 202 1.52 13.11 -14.61
CA VAL A 202 1.92 12.70 -13.26
C VAL A 202 1.71 13.84 -12.27
N ARG A 203 2.10 15.07 -12.60
CA ARG A 203 1.82 16.25 -11.76
C ARG A 203 0.33 16.46 -11.52
N LYS A 204 -0.49 16.28 -12.57
CA LYS A 204 -1.95 16.42 -12.46
C LYS A 204 -2.53 15.34 -11.52
N LEU A 205 -2.05 14.10 -11.61
CA LEU A 205 -2.45 13.01 -10.71
C LEU A 205 -2.07 13.28 -9.25
N LEU A 206 -0.86 13.79 -9.00
CA LEU A 206 -0.41 14.16 -7.66
C LEU A 206 -1.14 15.39 -7.10
N ALA A 207 -1.64 16.27 -7.97
CA ALA A 207 -2.45 17.43 -7.57
C ALA A 207 -3.95 17.13 -7.45
N ASP A 208 -4.43 15.97 -7.90
CA ASP A 208 -5.85 15.61 -7.81
C ASP A 208 -6.12 14.77 -6.56
N PRO A 209 -6.88 15.27 -5.55
CA PRO A 209 -7.18 14.54 -4.31
C PRO A 209 -8.03 13.27 -4.51
N TYR A 210 -8.64 13.09 -5.69
CA TYR A 210 -9.47 11.96 -6.07
C TYR A 210 -8.84 11.13 -7.20
N SER A 211 -7.53 11.25 -7.43
CA SER A 211 -6.83 10.62 -8.56
C SER A 211 -6.89 9.08 -8.58
N LEU A 212 -7.25 8.45 -7.47
CA LEU A 212 -7.41 7.01 -7.36
C LEU A 212 -8.89 6.57 -7.35
N ASN A 213 -9.86 7.47 -7.45
CA ASN A 213 -11.28 7.07 -7.48
C ASN A 213 -11.65 6.47 -8.85
N PRO A 214 -12.70 5.63 -8.94
CA PRO A 214 -13.25 5.18 -10.21
C PRO A 214 -13.53 6.34 -11.16
N LEU A 215 -13.33 6.14 -12.46
CA LEU A 215 -13.62 7.16 -13.46
C LEU A 215 -15.10 7.54 -13.41
N GLY A 216 -15.38 8.85 -13.39
CA GLY A 216 -16.76 9.36 -13.31
C GLY A 216 -17.38 9.35 -11.91
N ALA A 217 -16.67 8.86 -10.89
CA ALA A 217 -17.13 8.89 -9.51
C ALA A 217 -17.41 10.35 -9.03
N PRO A 218 -18.45 10.55 -8.21
CA PRO A 218 -18.67 11.80 -7.48
C PRO A 218 -17.40 12.32 -6.80
N ARG A 219 -17.26 13.65 -6.82
CA ARG A 219 -16.14 14.36 -6.21
C ARG A 219 -16.64 15.08 -4.97
N GLY A 220 -15.96 14.85 -3.86
CA GLY A 220 -16.26 15.49 -2.58
C GLY A 220 -15.62 16.88 -2.43
N PRO A 221 -15.64 17.44 -1.21
CA PRO A 221 -15.20 18.80 -0.93
C PRO A 221 -13.67 18.95 -0.79
N ASP A 222 -12.91 17.86 -0.85
CA ASP A 222 -11.50 17.87 -0.54
C ASP A 222 -10.67 18.65 -1.58
N ARG A 223 -9.60 19.26 -1.07
CA ARG A 223 -8.57 19.95 -1.85
C ARG A 223 -7.22 19.33 -1.52
N ASN A 224 -6.17 19.90 -2.10
CA ASN A 224 -4.80 19.48 -1.83
C ASN A 224 -4.46 19.63 -0.34
N ASP A 225 -3.66 18.70 0.15
CA ASP A 225 -3.20 18.69 1.54
C ASP A 225 -2.44 19.98 1.87
N SER A 226 -2.88 20.68 2.92
CA SER A 226 -2.28 21.96 3.28
C SER A 226 -0.88 21.77 3.86
N LEU A 227 0.11 22.37 3.20
CA LEU A 227 1.49 22.42 3.69
C LEU A 227 1.72 23.42 4.83
N ARG A 228 0.77 24.35 5.05
CA ARG A 228 0.92 25.40 6.07
C ARG A 228 0.82 24.83 7.48
N PRO A 229 1.54 25.39 8.48
CA PRO A 229 1.30 25.12 9.90
C PRO A 229 -0.11 25.58 10.30
N LEU A 230 -0.89 24.70 10.95
CA LEU A 230 -2.25 25.01 11.40
C LEU A 230 -2.44 24.58 12.85
N TYR A 231 -3.20 25.35 13.63
CA TYR A 231 -3.64 24.91 14.95
C TYR A 231 -4.92 24.07 14.82
N ASP A 232 -4.94 22.88 15.42
CA ASP A 232 -6.13 22.02 15.46
C ASP A 232 -6.81 22.16 16.83
N PRO A 233 -8.01 22.76 16.91
CA PRO A 233 -8.69 22.99 18.18
C PRO A 233 -9.26 21.71 18.80
N VAL A 234 -9.40 20.62 18.04
CA VAL A 234 -9.90 19.33 18.59
C VAL A 234 -8.79 18.61 19.37
N PHE A 235 -7.56 18.71 18.88
CA PHE A 235 -6.38 18.12 19.52
C PHE A 235 -5.62 19.11 20.39
N GLU A 236 -6.05 20.38 20.41
CA GLU A 236 -5.41 21.50 21.11
C GLU A 236 -3.91 21.65 20.79
N GLN A 237 -3.52 21.30 19.57
CA GLN A 237 -2.11 21.22 19.16
C GLN A 237 -1.87 21.86 17.79
N TRP A 238 -0.63 22.31 17.58
CA TRP A 238 -0.17 22.68 16.24
C TRP A 238 -0.03 21.43 15.37
N THR A 239 -0.24 21.58 14.07
CA THR A 239 -0.12 20.51 13.09
C THR A 239 0.71 20.95 11.89
N GLY A 240 1.65 20.12 11.48
CA GLY A 240 2.45 20.29 10.27
C GLY A 240 1.95 19.39 9.13
N PRO A 241 2.49 19.56 7.91
CA PRO A 241 2.27 18.59 6.84
C PRO A 241 2.77 17.20 7.25
N PHE A 242 2.12 16.19 6.70
CA PHE A 242 2.52 14.80 6.84
C PHE A 242 2.75 14.22 5.45
N VAL A 243 3.95 13.70 5.18
CA VAL A 243 4.36 13.27 3.84
C VAL A 243 3.43 12.20 3.26
N MET A 244 2.97 11.25 4.08
CA MET A 244 2.08 10.18 3.61
C MET A 244 0.63 10.64 3.40
N ALA A 245 0.24 11.84 3.84
CA ALA A 245 -1.11 12.37 3.58
C ALA A 245 -1.41 12.44 2.08
N ALA A 246 -0.40 12.74 1.25
CA ALA A 246 -0.53 12.77 -0.20
C ALA A 246 -0.89 11.39 -0.80
N ILE A 247 -0.69 10.30 -0.06
CA ILE A 247 -1.01 8.94 -0.47
C ILE A 247 -2.30 8.50 0.23
N ASN A 248 -2.28 8.56 1.56
CA ASN A 248 -3.33 8.06 2.43
C ASN A 248 -4.68 8.71 2.16
N THR A 249 -4.72 10.02 1.92
CA THR A 249 -6.00 10.69 1.68
C THR A 249 -6.70 10.18 0.41
N ARG A 250 -5.93 9.76 -0.60
CA ARG A 250 -6.47 9.14 -1.83
C ARG A 250 -6.91 7.70 -1.59
N VAL A 251 -6.17 6.95 -0.78
CA VAL A 251 -6.55 5.58 -0.38
C VAL A 251 -7.90 5.62 0.34
N VAL A 252 -8.06 6.47 1.37
CA VAL A 252 -9.31 6.59 2.13
C VAL A 252 -10.50 7.00 1.25
N ARG A 253 -10.32 7.99 0.37
CA ARG A 253 -11.38 8.43 -0.55
C ARG A 253 -11.74 7.36 -1.57
N ARG A 254 -10.75 6.59 -2.05
CA ARG A 254 -10.98 5.44 -2.94
C ARG A 254 -11.78 4.36 -2.22
N SER A 255 -11.49 4.04 -0.96
CA SER A 255 -12.27 3.08 -0.18
C SER A 255 -13.74 3.48 -0.07
N ASN A 256 -14.04 4.77 0.19
CA ASN A 256 -15.41 5.27 0.16
C ASN A 256 -16.06 5.06 -1.22
N ALA A 257 -15.36 5.39 -2.30
CA ALA A 257 -15.89 5.28 -3.65
C ALA A 257 -16.10 3.82 -4.11
N LEU A 258 -15.21 2.90 -3.75
CA LEU A 258 -15.33 1.47 -4.09
C LEU A 258 -16.45 0.77 -3.31
N LEU A 259 -16.83 1.30 -2.15
CA LEU A 259 -17.92 0.78 -1.32
C LEU A 259 -19.28 1.43 -1.64
N ASP A 260 -19.40 2.17 -2.74
CA ASP A 260 -20.60 2.91 -3.15
C ASP A 260 -21.01 4.02 -2.15
N PHE A 261 -20.01 4.80 -1.72
CA PHE A 261 -20.18 6.00 -0.89
C PHE A 261 -20.96 5.82 0.43
N PRO A 262 -20.64 4.81 1.27
CA PRO A 262 -21.35 4.58 2.53
C PRO A 262 -21.21 5.73 3.53
N TRP A 263 -20.24 6.64 3.32
CA TRP A 263 -20.00 7.81 4.16
C TRP A 263 -20.50 9.11 3.53
N GLY A 264 -21.14 9.03 2.36
CA GLY A 264 -21.61 10.15 1.55
C GLY A 264 -20.60 10.58 0.47
N GLU A 265 -21.12 11.16 -0.60
CA GLU A 265 -20.31 11.78 -1.68
C GLU A 265 -19.59 13.04 -1.19
N ASP A 266 -20.10 13.68 -0.13
CA ASP A 266 -19.54 14.88 0.48
C ASP A 266 -18.59 14.59 1.66
N PHE A 267 -18.23 13.32 1.87
CA PHE A 267 -17.26 12.91 2.87
C PHE A 267 -15.88 13.53 2.62
N ALA A 268 -15.26 14.04 3.69
CA ALA A 268 -13.94 14.65 3.68
C ALA A 268 -12.96 13.92 4.61
N TYR A 269 -11.71 13.80 4.16
CA TYR A 269 -10.63 13.26 4.98
C TYR A 269 -9.37 14.09 4.84
N ASP A 270 -8.75 14.44 5.98
CA ASP A 270 -7.44 15.08 6.02
C ASP A 270 -6.52 14.45 7.07
N GLU A 271 -5.24 14.32 6.73
CA GLU A 271 -4.22 13.73 7.60
C GLU A 271 -3.07 14.71 7.84
N ARG A 272 -2.67 14.88 9.12
CA ARG A 272 -1.62 15.83 9.52
C ARG A 272 -0.78 15.30 10.69
N GLN A 273 0.44 15.81 10.80
CA GLN A 273 1.36 15.48 11.90
C GLN A 273 1.10 16.39 13.10
N LEU A 274 0.86 15.83 14.28
CA LEU A 274 0.77 16.59 15.54
C LEU A 274 2.15 17.14 15.92
N CYS A 275 2.18 18.40 16.33
CA CYS A 275 3.37 19.14 16.70
C CYS A 275 3.21 19.76 18.09
N ARG A 276 4.30 19.77 18.86
CA ARG A 276 4.33 20.35 20.20
C ARG A 276 4.33 21.88 20.19
N SER A 277 4.69 22.49 19.07
CA SER A 277 4.77 23.93 18.91
C SER A 277 4.55 24.35 17.46
N ARG A 278 4.23 25.63 17.27
CA ARG A 278 4.18 26.26 15.94
C ARG A 278 5.53 26.14 15.23
N ALA A 279 6.63 26.31 15.95
CA ALA A 279 7.98 26.23 15.38
C ALA A 279 8.25 24.85 14.75
N GLN A 280 7.88 23.77 15.45
CA GLN A 280 8.00 22.42 14.89
C GLN A 280 7.12 22.25 13.64
N ALA A 281 5.88 22.75 13.66
CA ALA A 281 4.99 22.68 12.51
C ALA A 281 5.53 23.49 11.31
N THR A 282 6.16 24.64 11.55
CA THR A 282 6.84 25.43 10.51
C THR A 282 8.04 24.70 9.93
N LEU A 283 8.88 24.05 10.75
CA LEU A 283 10.02 23.27 10.26
C LEU A 283 9.60 22.13 9.33
N LEU A 284 8.44 21.51 9.59
CA LEU A 284 7.89 20.49 8.70
C LEU A 284 7.34 21.06 7.38
N ALA A 285 6.96 22.34 7.37
CA ALA A 285 6.38 22.99 6.20
C ALA A 285 7.40 23.39 5.13
N GLY A 286 8.70 23.40 5.47
CA GLY A 286 9.77 23.94 4.64
C GLY A 286 10.02 25.40 4.95
#